data_AF-A0A7K2P8W0-F1
#
_entry.id   AF-A0A7K2P8W0-F1
#
_cell.length_a   1.000
_cell.length_b   1.000
_cell.length_c   1.000
_cell.angle_alpha   90.00
_cell.angle_beta   90.00
_cell.angle_gamma   90.00
#
_symmetry.space_group_name_H-M   'P 1'
#
loop_
_entity.id
_entity.type
_entity.pdbx_description
1 polymer ?
#
loop_
_entity_poly.entity_id
_entity_poly.type
_entity_poly.pdbx_seq_one_letter_code
_entity_poly.pdbx_strand_id
1 'polypeptide(L)'
;SRYMRIITHPAFTIPLFIASLYALYFTPLFDTLMGSQAGHIGMMVHFLAVGVVFFWPIMGVDPGPHRPGYLMRMLELFAGMPFHAFFGIALMMASSPMVETFKNPPASLGIDALSDQNAAGGIAWAFSEVPSVLVLLALLFQWYASEERQARRSDRAADRDGDKELAAYNAYLASLNTRGG
;
A
#
# COMPACT_ATOMS: atom_id res chain seq x y z
N SER A 1 -13.67 16.88 6.22
CA SER A 1 -14.16 17.16 4.85
C SER A 1 -14.64 15.86 4.20
N ARG A 2 -15.80 15.86 3.52
CA ARG A 2 -16.31 14.69 2.77
C ARG A 2 -15.34 14.26 1.67
N TYR A 3 -14.69 15.22 1.02
CA TYR A 3 -13.67 14.96 0.00
C TYR A 3 -12.50 14.16 0.57
N MET A 4 -11.93 14.60 1.71
CA MET A 4 -10.82 13.91 2.37
C MET A 4 -11.18 12.46 2.72
N ARG A 5 -12.41 12.22 3.19
CA ARG A 5 -12.90 10.86 3.51
C ARG A 5 -12.98 9.94 2.29
N ILE A 6 -13.18 10.49 1.08
CA ILE A 6 -13.20 9.70 -0.15
C ILE A 6 -11.78 9.39 -0.58
N ILE A 7 -10.92 10.41 -0.69
CA ILE A 7 -9.57 10.24 -1.24
C ILE A 7 -8.62 9.45 -0.33
N THR A 8 -8.94 9.30 0.96
CA THR A 8 -8.18 8.46 1.89
C THR A 8 -8.80 7.08 2.12
N HIS A 9 -9.93 6.76 1.47
CA HIS A 9 -10.60 5.48 1.64
C HIS A 9 -9.90 4.38 0.82
N PRO A 10 -9.67 3.16 1.36
CA PRO A 10 -9.03 2.06 0.63
C PRO A 10 -9.71 1.70 -0.69
N ALA A 11 -11.04 1.73 -0.69
CA ALA A 11 -11.85 1.50 -1.90
C ALA A 11 -11.66 2.56 -3.00
N PHE A 12 -10.99 3.68 -2.71
CA PHE A 12 -10.59 4.68 -3.69
C PHE A 12 -9.09 4.61 -3.97
N THR A 13 -8.25 4.55 -2.94
CA THR A 13 -6.79 4.57 -3.08
C THR A 13 -6.26 3.35 -3.81
N ILE A 14 -6.77 2.14 -3.52
CA ILE A 14 -6.33 0.90 -4.16
C ILE A 14 -6.67 0.89 -5.66
N PRO A 15 -7.93 1.13 -6.09
CA PRO A 15 -8.23 1.22 -7.51
C PRO A 15 -7.48 2.35 -8.22
N LEU A 16 -7.32 3.52 -7.58
CA LEU A 16 -6.56 4.63 -8.17
C LEU A 16 -5.11 4.22 -8.45
N PHE A 17 -4.48 3.55 -7.49
CA PHE A 17 -3.10 3.06 -7.59
C PHE A 17 -2.94 2.06 -8.73
N ILE A 18 -3.79 1.02 -8.76
CA ILE A 18 -3.74 -0.04 -9.78
C ILE A 18 -4.11 0.51 -11.16
N ALA A 19 -5.25 1.20 -11.27
CA ALA A 19 -5.76 1.68 -12.55
C ALA A 19 -4.82 2.71 -13.19
N SER A 20 -4.14 3.54 -12.41
CA SER A 20 -3.15 4.49 -12.94
C SER A 20 -2.04 3.78 -13.70
N LEU A 21 -1.49 2.70 -13.13
CA LEU A 21 -0.39 1.97 -13.75
C LEU A 21 -0.86 1.21 -14.99
N TYR A 22 -1.95 0.47 -14.89
CA TYR A 22 -2.48 -0.30 -16.01
C TYR A 22 -2.98 0.60 -17.15
N ALA A 23 -3.71 1.67 -16.84
CA ALA A 23 -4.20 2.59 -17.87
C ALA A 23 -3.04 3.23 -18.63
N LEU A 24 -1.95 3.60 -17.95
CA LEU A 24 -0.82 4.23 -18.61
C LEU A 24 -0.17 3.32 -19.66
N TYR A 25 0.10 2.06 -19.31
CA TYR A 25 0.89 1.13 -20.13
C TYR A 25 0.05 0.25 -21.07
N PHE A 26 -1.22 -0.02 -20.75
CA PHE A 26 -2.10 -0.84 -21.60
C PHE A 26 -3.00 0.01 -22.52
N THR A 27 -2.78 1.32 -22.56
CA THR A 27 -3.42 2.25 -23.50
C THR A 27 -2.37 3.17 -24.12
N PRO A 28 -2.71 3.96 -25.16
CA PRO A 28 -1.76 4.90 -25.77
C PRO A 28 -1.33 6.08 -24.87
N LEU A 29 -1.75 6.12 -23.60
CA LEU A 29 -1.48 7.23 -22.68
C LEU A 29 0.01 7.46 -22.45
N PHE A 30 0.80 6.38 -22.24
CA PHE A 30 2.24 6.50 -22.07
C PHE A 30 2.89 7.23 -23.25
N ASP A 31 2.66 6.73 -24.47
CA ASP A 31 3.25 7.28 -25.69
C ASP A 31 2.78 8.72 -25.95
N THR A 32 1.51 9.01 -25.68
CA THR A 32 0.95 10.36 -25.79
C THR A 32 1.64 11.34 -24.84
N LEU A 33 1.83 10.95 -23.58
CA LEU A 33 2.45 11.79 -22.56
C LEU A 33 3.95 11.97 -22.81
N MET A 34 4.63 10.94 -23.31
CA MET A 34 6.05 11.00 -23.68
C MET A 34 6.33 11.86 -24.92
N GLY A 35 5.32 12.14 -25.74
CA GLY A 35 5.44 13.03 -26.91
C GLY A 35 5.77 14.49 -26.58
N SER A 36 5.73 14.90 -25.30
CA SER A 36 6.13 16.26 -24.88
C SER A 36 6.78 16.26 -23.50
N GLN A 37 7.64 17.25 -23.24
CA GLN A 37 8.24 17.44 -21.91
C GLN A 37 7.19 17.68 -20.83
N ALA A 38 6.13 18.44 -21.13
CA ALA A 38 5.04 18.70 -20.19
C ALA A 38 4.25 17.43 -19.85
N GLY A 39 3.97 16.58 -20.84
CA GLY A 39 3.32 15.29 -20.62
C GLY A 39 4.16 14.35 -19.77
N HIS A 40 5.47 14.27 -20.03
CA HIS A 40 6.40 13.47 -19.23
C HIS A 40 6.46 13.97 -17.77
N ILE A 41 6.55 15.28 -17.53
CA ILE A 41 6.49 15.85 -16.18
C ILE A 41 5.13 15.55 -15.52
N GLY A 42 4.03 15.70 -16.25
CA GLY A 42 2.69 15.38 -15.77
C GLY A 42 2.56 13.93 -15.32
N MET A 43 3.15 13.00 -16.07
CA MET A 43 3.23 11.59 -15.71
C MET A 43 3.98 11.38 -14.39
N MET A 44 5.16 11.98 -14.22
CA MET A 44 5.93 11.88 -12.96
C MET A 44 5.15 12.44 -11.77
N VAL A 45 4.52 13.62 -11.94
CA VAL A 45 3.70 14.24 -10.89
C VAL A 45 2.49 13.36 -10.54
N HIS A 46 1.83 12.77 -11.55
CA HIS A 46 0.71 11.86 -11.34
C HIS A 46 1.11 10.65 -10.50
N PHE A 47 2.18 9.95 -10.84
CA PHE A 47 2.63 8.78 -10.07
C PHE A 47 3.09 9.14 -8.67
N LEU A 48 3.74 10.28 -8.49
CA LEU A 48 4.07 10.78 -7.16
C LEU A 48 2.79 11.07 -6.34
N ALA A 49 1.82 11.75 -6.93
CA ALA A 49 0.56 12.09 -6.27
C ALA A 49 -0.24 10.85 -5.90
N VAL A 50 -0.35 9.88 -6.81
CA VAL A 50 -1.00 8.59 -6.58
C VAL A 50 -0.30 7.81 -5.47
N GLY A 51 1.03 7.77 -5.47
CA GLY A 51 1.82 7.17 -4.39
C GLY A 51 1.56 7.83 -3.04
N VAL A 52 1.58 9.17 -2.98
CA VAL A 52 1.25 9.92 -1.76
C VAL A 52 -0.16 9.60 -1.29
N VAL A 53 -1.16 9.64 -2.17
CA VAL A 53 -2.57 9.35 -1.84
C VAL A 53 -2.75 7.92 -1.33
N PHE A 54 -2.04 6.95 -1.91
CA PHE A 54 -2.07 5.55 -1.49
C PHE A 54 -1.43 5.35 -0.10
N PHE A 55 -0.22 5.88 0.10
CA PHE A 55 0.53 5.69 1.34
C PHE A 55 0.07 6.60 2.48
N TRP A 56 -0.65 7.70 2.21
CA TRP A 56 -1.09 8.65 3.24
C TRP A 56 -1.92 8.00 4.37
N PRO A 57 -3.06 7.32 4.09
CA PRO A 57 -3.83 6.66 5.14
C PRO A 57 -3.06 5.52 5.81
N ILE A 58 -2.21 4.81 5.04
CA ILE A 58 -1.38 3.70 5.53
C ILE A 58 -0.32 4.21 6.50
N MET A 59 0.35 5.33 6.25
CA MET A 59 1.32 5.91 7.18
C MET A 59 0.64 6.54 8.40
N GLY A 60 -0.64 6.88 8.28
CA GLY A 60 -1.48 7.36 9.37
C GLY A 60 -0.91 8.61 10.04
N VAL A 61 -0.40 9.53 9.22
CA VAL A 61 0.20 10.79 9.69
C VAL A 61 -0.82 11.63 10.47
N ASP A 62 -2.12 11.49 10.18
CA ASP A 62 -3.18 12.21 10.87
C ASP A 62 -3.63 11.54 12.19
N PRO A 63 -3.55 12.25 13.34
CA PRO A 63 -4.11 11.80 14.61
C PRO A 63 -5.63 12.02 14.61
N GLY A 64 -6.37 11.16 13.91
CA GLY A 64 -7.83 11.19 13.86
C GLY A 64 -8.49 10.06 14.67
N PRO A 65 -9.70 10.26 15.24
CA PRO A 65 -10.42 9.23 16.01
C PRO A 65 -10.88 8.02 15.17
N HIS A 66 -10.78 8.09 13.84
CA HIS A 66 -11.15 7.01 12.90
C HIS A 66 -9.93 6.37 12.23
N ARG A 67 -8.75 6.45 12.85
CA ARG A 67 -7.53 5.86 12.27
C ARG A 67 -7.70 4.33 12.19
N PRO A 68 -7.52 3.71 11.02
CA PRO A 68 -7.56 2.25 10.91
C PRO A 68 -6.50 1.63 11.83
N GLY A 69 -6.83 0.49 12.43
CA GLY A 69 -5.87 -0.27 13.24
C GLY A 69 -4.64 -0.69 12.42
N TYR A 70 -3.53 -0.99 13.09
CA TYR A 70 -2.27 -1.38 12.42
C TYR A 70 -2.46 -2.56 11.47
N LEU A 71 -3.24 -3.57 11.89
CA LEU A 71 -3.56 -4.73 11.04
C LEU A 71 -4.27 -4.31 9.74
N MET A 72 -5.27 -3.42 9.81
CA MET A 72 -5.97 -2.96 8.61
C MET A 72 -5.04 -2.20 7.68
N ARG A 73 -4.14 -1.36 8.21
CA ARG A 73 -3.14 -0.62 7.42
C ARG A 73 -2.16 -1.56 6.72
N MET A 74 -1.76 -2.64 7.39
CA MET A 74 -0.93 -3.69 6.78
C MET A 74 -1.71 -4.43 5.69
N LEU A 75 -2.97 -4.80 5.92
CA LEU A 75 -3.81 -5.44 4.91
C LEU A 75 -4.03 -4.54 3.68
N GLU A 76 -4.26 -3.24 3.89
CA GLU A 76 -4.37 -2.25 2.81
C GLU A 76 -3.09 -2.18 1.98
N LEU A 77 -1.93 -2.19 2.63
CA LEU A 77 -0.63 -2.24 1.96
C LEU A 77 -0.50 -3.52 1.10
N PHE A 78 -0.84 -4.68 1.67
CA PHE A 78 -0.78 -5.97 0.95
C PHE A 78 -1.80 -6.06 -0.18
N ALA A 79 -2.95 -5.40 -0.09
CA ALA A 79 -4.02 -5.51 -1.08
C ALA A 79 -3.61 -5.03 -2.48
N GLY A 80 -2.71 -4.05 -2.57
CA GLY A 80 -2.18 -3.56 -3.85
C GLY A 80 -1.05 -4.42 -4.44
N MET A 81 -0.30 -5.15 -3.61
CA MET A 81 0.95 -5.79 -4.02
C MET A 81 0.78 -6.85 -5.12
N PRO A 82 -0.20 -7.78 -5.06
CA PRO A 82 -0.37 -8.77 -6.12
C PRO A 82 -0.56 -8.13 -7.49
N PHE A 83 -1.33 -7.04 -7.58
CA PHE A 83 -1.60 -6.36 -8.85
C PHE A 83 -0.35 -5.67 -9.41
N HIS A 84 0.49 -5.12 -8.55
CA HIS A 84 1.80 -4.58 -8.95
C HIS A 84 2.75 -5.68 -9.45
N ALA A 85 2.80 -6.81 -8.74
CA ALA A 85 3.59 -7.94 -9.17
C ALA A 85 3.12 -8.48 -10.54
N PHE A 86 1.80 -8.64 -10.72
CA PHE A 86 1.23 -9.09 -11.99
C PHE A 86 1.48 -8.12 -13.15
N PHE A 87 1.59 -6.81 -12.88
CA PHE A 87 1.99 -5.84 -13.89
C PHE A 87 3.39 -6.16 -14.46
N GLY A 88 4.38 -6.38 -13.59
CA GLY A 88 5.74 -6.75 -14.02
C GLY A 88 5.75 -8.07 -14.80
N ILE A 89 4.98 -9.07 -14.35
CA ILE A 89 4.81 -10.34 -15.06
C ILE A 89 4.18 -10.12 -16.44
N ALA A 90 3.17 -9.27 -16.56
CA ALA A 90 2.54 -8.98 -17.84
C ALA A 90 3.53 -8.33 -18.83
N LEU A 91 4.42 -7.44 -18.37
CA LEU A 91 5.50 -6.88 -19.21
C LEU A 91 6.51 -7.95 -19.63
N MET A 92 6.87 -8.88 -18.75
CA MET A 92 7.78 -10.00 -19.04
C MET A 92 7.18 -10.98 -20.05
N MET A 93 5.87 -11.22 -19.99
CA MET A 93 5.16 -12.17 -20.85
C MET A 93 4.70 -11.57 -22.18
N ALA A 94 4.80 -10.25 -22.35
CA ALA A 94 4.40 -9.59 -23.59
C ALA A 94 5.25 -10.09 -24.78
N SER A 95 4.62 -10.28 -25.93
CA SER A 95 5.28 -10.73 -27.17
C SER A 95 5.74 -9.57 -28.06
N SER A 96 5.43 -8.33 -27.69
CA SER A 96 5.86 -7.11 -28.35
C SER A 96 6.09 -6.01 -27.31
N PRO A 97 6.85 -4.95 -27.63
CA PRO A 97 6.91 -3.76 -26.80
C PRO A 97 5.50 -3.22 -26.51
N MET A 98 5.23 -2.85 -25.26
CA MET A 98 3.95 -2.32 -24.78
C MET A 98 3.80 -0.83 -25.07
N VAL A 99 4.92 -0.14 -25.29
CA VAL A 99 4.97 1.29 -25.60
C VAL A 99 5.80 1.50 -26.86
N GLU A 100 5.32 2.36 -27.75
CA GLU A 100 6.01 2.68 -29.00
C GLU A 100 7.25 3.55 -28.76
N THR A 101 7.24 4.36 -27.70
CA THR A 101 8.31 5.29 -27.31
C THR A 101 9.69 4.62 -27.24
N PHE A 102 9.75 3.37 -26.78
CA PHE A 102 11.01 2.62 -26.61
C PHE A 102 11.19 1.48 -27.61
N LYS A 103 10.36 1.42 -28.64
CA LYS A 103 10.38 0.32 -29.62
C LYS A 103 11.65 0.28 -30.47
N ASN A 104 12.31 1.42 -30.65
CA ASN A 104 13.52 1.55 -31.46
C ASN A 104 14.66 2.15 -30.63
N PRO A 105 15.28 1.37 -29.72
CA PRO A 105 16.40 1.86 -28.92
C PRO A 105 17.60 2.23 -29.82
N PRO A 106 18.45 3.19 -29.42
CA PRO A 106 19.67 3.52 -30.16
C PRO A 106 20.55 2.29 -30.36
N ALA A 107 21.02 2.07 -31.59
CA ALA A 107 21.85 0.91 -31.94
C ALA A 107 23.15 0.80 -31.09
N SER A 108 23.65 1.93 -30.56
CA SER A 108 24.81 1.97 -29.67
C SER A 108 24.62 1.22 -28.34
N LEU A 109 23.37 1.00 -27.91
CA LEU A 109 23.08 0.24 -26.69
C LEU A 109 23.18 -1.28 -26.92
N GLY A 110 23.07 -1.75 -28.16
CA GLY A 110 23.12 -3.18 -28.49
C GLY A 110 21.99 -4.00 -27.85
N ILE A 111 20.86 -3.37 -27.53
CA ILE A 111 19.68 -3.99 -26.90
C ILE A 111 18.53 -4.11 -27.88
N ASP A 112 17.74 -5.17 -27.74
CA ASP A 112 16.43 -5.31 -28.36
C ASP A 112 15.35 -4.78 -27.41
N ALA A 113 14.32 -4.11 -27.96
CA ALA A 113 13.28 -3.47 -27.16
C ALA A 113 12.46 -4.47 -26.33
N LEU A 114 12.21 -5.68 -26.87
CA LEU A 114 11.44 -6.69 -26.16
C LEU A 114 12.27 -7.31 -25.03
N SER A 115 13.56 -7.57 -25.28
CA SER A 115 14.50 -8.03 -24.25
C SER A 115 14.66 -7.00 -23.13
N ASP A 116 14.76 -5.71 -23.47
CA ASP A 116 14.86 -4.63 -22.48
C ASP A 116 13.59 -4.52 -21.65
N GLN A 117 12.40 -4.57 -22.29
CA GLN A 117 11.12 -4.60 -21.57
C GLN A 117 10.99 -5.82 -20.66
N ASN A 118 11.44 -7.00 -21.09
CA ASN A 118 11.40 -8.19 -20.24
C ASN A 118 12.24 -7.99 -18.97
N ALA A 119 13.47 -7.47 -19.11
CA ALA A 119 14.30 -7.13 -17.97
C ALA A 119 13.65 -6.04 -17.09
N ALA A 120 13.07 -5.00 -17.70
CA ALA A 120 12.34 -3.94 -16.99
C ALA A 120 11.12 -4.49 -16.23
N GLY A 121 10.39 -5.45 -16.79
CA GLY A 121 9.29 -6.16 -16.11
C GLY A 121 9.76 -6.96 -14.91
N GLY A 122 10.93 -7.62 -15.01
CA GLY A 122 11.57 -8.30 -13.89
C GLY A 122 12.02 -7.36 -12.78
N ILE A 123 12.61 -6.21 -13.15
CA ILE A 123 12.96 -5.15 -12.19
C ILE A 123 11.71 -4.59 -11.53
N ALA A 124 10.67 -4.28 -12.32
CA ALA A 124 9.40 -3.78 -11.81
C ALA A 124 8.75 -4.77 -10.85
N TRP A 125 8.86 -6.08 -11.09
CA TRP A 125 8.34 -7.12 -10.20
C TRP A 125 9.15 -7.28 -8.91
N ALA A 126 10.49 -7.33 -9.00
CA ALA A 126 11.34 -7.61 -7.84
C ALA A 126 11.60 -6.38 -6.96
N PHE A 127 11.75 -5.21 -7.57
CA PHE A 127 12.21 -4.00 -6.89
C PHE A 127 11.05 -3.12 -6.39
N SER A 128 9.83 -3.27 -6.92
CA SER A 128 8.67 -2.48 -6.49
C SER A 128 8.29 -2.70 -5.03
N GLU A 129 8.75 -3.79 -4.42
CA GLU A 129 8.38 -4.14 -3.05
C GLU A 129 9.26 -3.49 -1.98
N VAL A 130 10.39 -2.87 -2.36
CA VAL A 130 11.28 -2.21 -1.38
C VAL A 130 10.53 -1.11 -0.59
N PRO A 131 9.79 -0.17 -1.21
CA PRO A 131 8.99 0.80 -0.46
C PRO A 131 7.94 0.16 0.44
N SER A 132 7.24 -0.88 -0.05
CA SER A 132 6.23 -1.61 0.72
C SER A 132 6.84 -2.26 1.97
N VAL A 133 8.00 -2.91 1.84
CA VAL A 133 8.71 -3.51 2.97
C VAL A 133 9.13 -2.45 3.99
N LEU A 134 9.65 -1.30 3.53
CA LEU A 134 10.00 -0.20 4.43
C LEU A 134 8.80 0.32 5.22
N VAL A 135 7.65 0.48 4.57
CA VAL A 135 6.40 0.90 5.21
C VAL A 135 5.90 -0.18 6.17
N LEU A 136 5.95 -1.45 5.79
CA LEU A 136 5.56 -2.58 6.65
C LEU A 136 6.40 -2.62 7.92
N LEU A 137 7.73 -2.49 7.81
CA LEU A 137 8.63 -2.40 8.96
C LEU A 137 8.25 -1.22 9.86
N ALA A 138 8.01 -0.04 9.29
CA ALA A 138 7.58 1.13 10.04
C ALA A 138 6.25 0.88 10.77
N LEU A 139 5.28 0.21 10.13
CA LEU A 139 4.01 -0.15 10.75
C LEU A 139 4.18 -1.16 11.89
N LEU A 140 5.05 -2.15 11.72
CA LEU A 140 5.36 -3.14 12.77
C LEU A 140 5.98 -2.48 13.99
N PHE A 141 6.96 -1.58 13.80
CA PHE A 141 7.54 -0.82 14.91
C PHE A 141 6.51 0.10 15.59
N GLN A 142 5.67 0.79 14.80
CA GLN A 142 4.62 1.62 15.37
C GLN A 142 3.59 0.80 16.17
N TRP A 143 3.25 -0.39 15.67
CA TRP A 143 2.31 -1.29 16.35
C TRP A 143 2.91 -1.82 17.66
N TYR A 144 4.12 -2.36 17.62
CA TYR A 144 4.83 -2.85 18.80
C TYR A 144 4.93 -1.79 19.89
N ALA A 145 5.37 -0.57 19.54
CA ALA A 145 5.46 0.54 20.47
C ALA A 145 4.07 1.00 21.00
N SER A 146 2.99 0.76 20.25
CA SER A 146 1.62 1.04 20.69
C SER A 146 1.13 0.02 21.70
N GLU A 147 1.33 -1.27 21.44
CA GLU A 147 0.97 -2.38 22.34
C GLU A 147 1.70 -2.25 23.68
N GLU A 148 3.01 -1.98 23.66
CA GLU A 148 3.77 -1.84 24.90
C GLU A 148 3.29 -0.65 25.74
N ARG A 149 2.92 0.47 25.11
CA ARG A 149 2.30 1.61 25.81
C ARG A 149 0.93 1.27 26.37
N GLN A 150 0.15 0.43 25.68
CA GLN A 150 -1.16 0.00 26.14
C GLN A 150 -1.04 -0.96 27.33
N ALA A 151 -0.18 -1.97 27.24
CA ALA A 151 0.11 -2.90 28.33
C ALA A 151 0.59 -2.17 29.60
N ARG A 152 1.57 -1.27 29.48
CA ARG A 152 2.03 -0.46 30.62
C ARG A 152 0.92 0.44 31.22
N ARG A 153 -0.09 0.81 30.45
CA ARG A 153 -1.24 1.59 30.96
C ARG A 153 -2.25 0.70 31.67
N SER A 154 -2.54 -0.50 31.15
CA SER A 154 -3.41 -1.47 31.82
C SER A 154 -2.80 -1.93 33.13
N ASP A 155 -1.49 -2.24 33.15
CA ASP A 155 -0.81 -2.68 34.36
C ASP A 155 -0.87 -1.62 35.46
N ARG A 156 -0.62 -0.34 35.12
CA ARG A 156 -0.77 0.77 36.08
C ARG A 156 -2.20 1.01 36.54
N ALA A 157 -3.19 0.70 35.72
CA ALA A 157 -4.60 0.84 36.10
C ALA A 157 -4.98 -0.26 37.09
N ALA A 158 -4.59 -1.50 36.80
CA ALA A 158 -4.74 -2.67 37.65
C ALA A 158 -4.06 -2.48 39.03
N ASP A 159 -2.82 -1.98 39.05
CA ASP A 159 -2.10 -1.64 40.29
C ASP A 159 -2.85 -0.59 41.13
N ARG A 160 -3.58 0.34 40.50
CA ARG A 160 -4.29 1.42 41.18
C ARG A 160 -5.65 0.99 41.73
N ASP A 161 -6.37 0.14 40.99
CA ASP A 161 -7.74 -0.23 41.33
C ASP A 161 -7.86 -1.62 42.00
N GLY A 162 -6.77 -2.37 42.07
CA GLY A 162 -6.68 -3.67 42.73
C GLY A 162 -7.30 -4.78 41.90
N ASP A 163 -7.03 -4.81 40.60
CA ASP A 163 -7.55 -5.81 39.65
C ASP A 163 -9.08 -5.87 39.60
N LYS A 164 -9.77 -4.73 39.81
CA LYS A 164 -11.24 -4.70 39.84
C LYS A 164 -11.88 -5.19 38.55
N GLU A 165 -11.27 -4.86 37.42
CA GLU A 165 -11.74 -5.27 36.10
C GLU A 165 -11.64 -6.80 35.92
N LEU A 166 -10.51 -7.39 36.34
CA LEU A 166 -10.29 -8.84 36.37
C LEU A 166 -11.28 -9.55 37.30
N ALA A 167 -11.53 -9.00 38.49
CA ALA A 167 -12.51 -9.53 39.43
C ALA A 167 -13.95 -9.49 38.87
N ALA A 168 -14.34 -8.38 38.22
CA ALA A 168 -15.64 -8.23 37.58
C ALA A 168 -15.80 -9.20 36.39
N TYR A 169 -14.75 -9.38 35.58
CA TYR A 169 -14.73 -10.33 34.47
C TYR A 169 -14.88 -11.78 34.93
N ASN A 170 -14.16 -12.17 36.00
CA ASN A 170 -14.30 -13.49 36.61
C ASN A 170 -15.71 -13.73 37.17
N ALA A 171 -16.31 -12.73 37.81
CA ALA A 171 -17.69 -12.81 38.29
C ALA A 171 -18.70 -12.99 37.14
N TYR A 172 -18.48 -12.32 36.01
CA TYR A 172 -19.30 -12.50 34.80
C TYR A 172 -19.16 -13.93 34.22
N LEU A 173 -17.94 -14.46 34.08
CA LEU A 173 -17.73 -15.84 33.61
C LEU A 173 -18.41 -16.87 34.54
N ALA A 174 -18.33 -16.68 35.85
CA ALA A 174 -19.03 -17.53 36.81
C ALA A 174 -20.56 -17.49 36.62
N SER A 175 -21.12 -16.34 36.25
CA SER A 175 -22.55 -16.16 35.96
C SER A 175 -23.01 -16.87 34.67
N LEU A 176 -22.12 -17.06 33.70
CA LEU A 176 -22.41 -17.83 32.48
C LEU A 176 -22.49 -19.34 32.78
N ASN A 177 -21.57 -19.85 33.59
CA ASN A 177 -21.57 -21.25 34.01
C ASN A 177 -22.81 -21.63 34.85
N THR A 178 -23.38 -20.68 35.60
CA THR A 178 -24.59 -20.91 36.41
C THR A 178 -25.90 -20.79 35.62
N ARG A 179 -25.88 -20.27 34.39
CA ARG A 179 -27.06 -20.15 33.51
C ARG A 179 -27.14 -21.22 32.41
N GLY A 180 -26.04 -21.96 32.19
CA GLY A 180 -25.93 -22.99 31.17
C GLY A 180 -26.07 -24.44 31.66
N GLY A 181 -26.35 -24.65 32.96
CA GLY A 181 -26.67 -25.97 33.55
C GLY A 181 -28.09 -25.96 34.11
#